data_AF-A0A0Q5CIQ3-F1
#
_entry.id   AF-A0A0Q5CIQ3-F1
#
_cell.length_a   1.000
_cell.length_b   1.000
_cell.length_c   1.000
_cell.angle_alpha   90.00
_cell.angle_beta   90.00
_cell.angle_gamma   90.00
#
_symmetry.space_group_name_H-M   'P 1'
#
loop_
_entity.id
_entity.type
_entity.pdbx_description
1 polymer ?
#
loop_
_entity_poly.entity_id
_entity_poly.type
_entity_poly.pdbx_seq_one_letter_code
_entity_poly.pdbx_strand_id
1 'polypeptide(L)' 'MFGDFGVSHLLVLIAIVALDVIALAQVWNDKTRSDLVKIVWTLAIVFLPLVGGLGWLVNWLLGRLTKRIEKRSA' A
#
# COMPACT_ATOMS: atom_id res chain seq x y z
N MET A 1 -12.12 -23.43 -7.40
CA MET A 1 -12.05 -22.39 -6.35
C MET A 1 -11.08 -21.24 -6.66
N PHE A 2 -10.58 -21.08 -7.91
CA PHE A 2 -9.67 -19.96 -8.27
C PHE A 2 -10.39 -18.70 -8.80
N GLY A 3 -11.70 -18.74 -9.04
CA GLY A 3 -12.47 -17.62 -9.59
C GLY A 3 -12.77 -16.49 -8.60
N ASP A 4 -12.69 -16.74 -7.29
CA ASP A 4 -13.11 -15.79 -6.25
C ASP A 4 -11.96 -14.89 -5.77
N PHE A 5 -10.74 -15.42 -5.72
CA PHE A 5 -9.57 -14.69 -5.21
C PHE A 5 -9.33 -13.39 -5.97
N GLY A 6 -9.47 -13.40 -7.31
CA GLY A 6 -9.27 -12.20 -8.12
C GLY A 6 -10.31 -11.12 -7.86
N VAL A 7 -11.58 -11.50 -7.70
CA VAL A 7 -12.69 -10.55 -7.49
C VAL A 7 -12.65 -9.98 -6.08
N SER A 8 -12.44 -10.80 -5.05
CA SER A 8 -12.36 -10.30 -3.67
C SER A 8 -11.16 -9.38 -3.46
N HIS A 9 -9.99 -9.72 -4.03
CA HIS A 9 -8.81 -8.84 -3.93
C HIS A 9 -9.02 -7.52 -4.68
N LEU A 10 -9.69 -7.57 -5.84
CA LEU A 10 -10.06 -6.36 -6.57
C LEU A 10 -11.01 -5.47 -5.77
N LEU A 11 -12.03 -6.05 -5.12
CA LEU A 11 -12.95 -5.31 -4.27
C LEU A 11 -12.24 -4.64 -3.09
N VAL A 12 -11.30 -5.35 -2.45
CA VAL A 12 -10.48 -4.78 -1.38
C VAL A 12 -9.62 -3.63 -1.90
N LEU A 13 -8.97 -3.79 -3.05
CA LEU A 13 -8.19 -2.72 -3.70
C LEU A 13 -9.06 -1.49 -3.98
N ILE A 14 -10.25 -1.69 -4.53
CA ILE A 14 -11.21 -0.61 -4.78
C ILE A 14 -11.62 0.08 -3.47
N ALA A 15 -11.90 -0.69 -2.42
CA ALA A 15 -12.27 -0.15 -1.12
C ALA A 15 -11.13 0.69 -0.51
N ILE A 16 -9.89 0.23 -0.58
CA ILE A 16 -8.71 0.98 -0.13
C ILE A 16 -8.60 2.30 -0.89
N VAL A 17 -8.67 2.25 -2.23
CA VAL A 17 -8.60 3.46 -3.07
C VAL A 17 -9.74 4.44 -2.74
N ALA A 18 -10.95 3.94 -2.54
CA ALA A 18 -12.09 4.78 -2.17
C ALA A 18 -11.88 5.46 -0.80
N LEU A 19 -11.33 4.74 0.18
CA LEU A 19 -10.98 5.29 1.48
C LEU A 19 -9.88 6.35 1.37
N ASP A 20 -8.87 6.16 0.54
CA ASP A 20 -7.82 7.15 0.29
C ASP A 20 -8.40 8.43 -0.32
N VAL A 21 -9.30 8.31 -1.30
CA VAL A 21 -9.99 9.46 -1.90
C VAL A 21 -10.82 10.21 -0.86
N ILE A 22 -11.55 9.49 0.00
CA ILE A 22 -12.33 10.10 1.09
C ILE A 22 -11.40 10.81 2.08
N ALA A 23 -10.29 10.18 2.47
CA ALA A 23 -9.32 10.76 3.40
C ALA A 23 -8.71 12.05 2.82
N LEU A 24 -8.33 12.04 1.54
CA LEU A 24 -7.86 13.25 0.85
C LEU A 24 -8.94 14.33 0.81
N ALA A 25 -10.17 13.97 0.45
CA ALA A 25 -11.28 14.92 0.44
C ALA A 25 -11.49 15.55 1.83
N GLN A 26 -11.40 14.77 2.91
CA GLN A 26 -11.51 15.28 4.28
C GLN A 26 -10.37 16.25 4.63
N VAL A 27 -9.12 15.89 4.29
CA VAL A 27 -7.94 16.74 4.55
C VAL A 27 -8.07 18.10 3.84
N TRP A 28 -8.54 18.10 2.59
CA TRP A 28 -8.65 19.33 1.81
C TRP A 28 -9.91 20.14 2.14
N ASN A 29 -10.99 19.49 2.59
CA ASN A 29 -12.20 20.15 3.04
C ASN A 29 -12.06 20.83 4.42
N ASP A 30 -11.13 20.36 5.26
CA ASP A 30 -10.84 20.99 6.55
C ASP A 30 -10.23 22.40 6.35
N LYS A 31 -11.00 23.45 6.65
CA LYS A 31 -10.55 24.85 6.52
C LYS A 31 -9.74 25.34 7.73
N THR A 32 -9.69 24.57 8.81
CA THR A 32 -9.05 24.97 10.06
C THR A 32 -7.56 24.60 10.12
N ARG A 33 -7.14 23.65 9.28
CA ARG A 33 -5.74 23.19 9.25
C ARG A 33 -4.92 23.96 8.23
N SER A 34 -3.69 24.28 8.65
CA SER A 34 -2.65 24.90 7.81
C SER A 34 -2.33 24.05 6.58
N ASP A 35 -2.01 24.70 5.46
CA ASP A 35 -1.66 24.06 4.19
C ASP A 35 -0.48 23.08 4.34
N LEU A 36 0.50 23.39 5.19
CA LEU A 36 1.62 22.47 5.44
C LEU A 36 1.14 21.14 6.03
N VAL A 37 0.18 21.18 6.95
CA VAL A 37 -0.40 19.98 7.57
C VAL A 37 -1.17 19.17 6.53
N LYS A 38 -1.88 19.83 5.61
CA LYS A 38 -2.60 19.15 4.52
C LYS A 38 -1.64 18.45 3.55
N ILE A 39 -0.53 19.08 3.22
CA ILE A 39 0.50 18.51 2.36
C ILE A 39 1.12 17.27 3.03
N VAL A 40 1.50 17.37 4.30
CA VAL A 40 2.06 16.23 5.06
C VAL A 40 1.08 15.07 5.10
N TRP A 41 -0.20 15.31 5.37
CA TRP A 41 -1.22 14.26 5.37
C TRP A 41 -1.46 13.65 3.99
N THR A 42 -1.46 14.47 2.94
CA THR A 42 -1.57 13.99 1.56
C THR A 42 -0.41 13.05 1.22
N LEU A 43 0.81 13.45 1.57
CA LEU A 43 1.99 12.61 1.40
C LEU A 43 1.85 11.31 2.20
N ALA A 44 1.46 11.38 3.48
CA ALA A 44 1.29 10.19 4.30
C ALA A 44 0.29 9.20 3.68
N ILE A 45 -0.89 9.67 3.25
CA ILE A 45 -1.93 8.83 2.61
C ILE A 45 -1.41 8.17 1.33
N VAL A 46 -0.69 8.91 0.48
CA VAL A 46 -0.17 8.38 -0.79
C VAL A 46 1.02 7.43 -0.58
N PHE A 47 1.93 7.74 0.34
CA PHE A 47 3.15 6.96 0.55
C PHE A 47 2.92 5.68 1.34
N LEU A 48 1.94 5.64 2.26
CA LEU A 48 1.66 4.46 3.07
C LEU A 48 1.42 3.18 2.24
N PRO A 49 0.55 3.15 1.21
CA PRO A 49 0.35 1.97 0.37
C PRO A 49 1.61 1.62 -0.45
N LEU A 50 2.39 2.62 -0.89
CA LEU A 50 3.64 2.40 -1.62
C LEU A 50 4.68 1.70 -0.73
N VAL A 51 4.83 2.13 0.52
CA VAL A 51 5.75 1.51 1.48
C VAL A 51 5.34 0.06 1.75
N GLY A 52 4.04 -0.22 1.88
CA GLY A 52 3.53 -1.59 2.02
C GLY A 52 3.92 -2.49 0.83
N GLY A 53 3.70 -2.01 -0.39
CA GLY A 53 4.07 -2.75 -1.61
C GLY A 53 5.59 -2.95 -1.75
N LEU A 54 6.38 -1.91 -1.47
CA LEU A 54 7.84 -1.98 -1.50
C LEU A 54 8.40 -2.93 -0.43
N GLY A 55 7.89 -2.86 0.80
CA GLY A 55 8.28 -3.76 1.88
C GLY A 55 8.00 -5.23 1.55
N TRP A 56 6.82 -5.50 0.97
CA TRP A 56 6.49 -6.84 0.48
C TRP A 56 7.45 -7.30 -0.61
N LEU A 57 7.75 -6.45 -1.59
CA LEU A 57 8.65 -6.78 -2.69
C LEU A 57 10.06 -7.10 -2.18
N VAL A 58 10.59 -6.30 -1.26
CA VAL A 58 11.89 -6.54 -0.62
C VAL A 58 11.88 -7.86 0.12
N ASN A 59 10.87 -8.12 0.96
CA ASN A 59 10.73 -9.39 1.67
C ASN A 59 10.67 -10.59 0.72
N TRP A 60 9.95 -10.46 -0.40
CA TRP A 60 9.87 -11.49 -1.42
C TRP A 60 11.23 -11.76 -2.08
N LEU A 61 11.97 -10.71 -2.42
CA LEU A 61 13.32 -10.83 -2.99
C LEU A 61 14.28 -11.50 -2.00
N LEU A 62 14.24 -11.11 -0.72
CA LEU A 62 15.05 -11.72 0.33
C LEU A 62 14.73 -13.21 0.45
N GLY A 63 13.46 -13.59 0.53
CA GLY A 63 13.04 -15.00 0.57
C GLY A 63 13.49 -15.80 -0.66
N ARG A 64 13.52 -15.17 -1.84
CA ARG A 64 14.03 -15.80 -3.07
C ARG A 64 15.55 -16.01 -3.05
N LEU A 65 16.29 -15.06 -2.49
CA LEU A 65 17.74 -15.14 -2.34
C LEU A 65 18.12 -16.24 -1.35
N THR A 66 17.45 -16.34 -0.20
CA THR A 66 17.67 -17.39 0.80
C THR A 66 17.49 -18.78 0.18
N LYS A 67 16.40 -19.00 -0.57
CA LYS A 67 16.13 -20.28 -1.27
C LYS A 67 17.22 -20.66 -2.29
N ARG A 68 17.89 -19.69 -2.91
CA ARG A 68 18.98 -19.93 -3.87
C ARG A 68 20.29 -20.32 -3.17
N ILE A 69 20.55 -19.74 -2.01
CA ILE A 69 21.73 -20.05 -1.21
C ILE A 69 21.60 -21.48 -0.66
N GLU A 70 20.47 -21.80 -0.03
CA GLU A 70 20.19 -23.12 0.54
C GLU A 70 20.37 -24.25 -0.48
N LYS A 71 19.86 -24.07 -1.71
CA LYS A 71 19.99 -25.04 -2.80
C LYS A 71 21.41 -25.18 -3.39
N ARG A 72 22.33 -24.24 -3.10
CA ARG A 72 23.74 -24.33 -3.49
C ARG A 72 24.62 -24.97 -2.42
N SER A 73 24.16 -25.00 -1.17
CA SER A 73 24.86 -25.56 -0.02
C SER A 73 24.42 -27.00 0.34
N ALA A 74 23.39 -27.53 -0.34
CA ALA A 74 22.97 -28.92 -0.33
C ALA A 74 23.49 -29.64 -1.58
#